data_AF-A0A7W1CTE5-F1
#
_entry.id   AF-A0A7W1CTE5-F1
#
_cell.length_a   1.000
_cell.length_b   1.000
_cell.length_c   1.000
_cell.angle_alpha   90.00
_cell.angle_beta   90.00
_cell.angle_gamma   90.00
#
_symmetry.space_group_name_H-M   'P 1'
#
loop_
_entity.id
_entity.type
_entity.pdbx_description
1 polymer ?
#
loop_
_entity_poly.entity_id
_entity_poly.type
_entity_poly.pdbx_seq_one_letter_code
_entity_poly.pdbx_strand_id
1 'polypeptide(L)' 'MTKVPTFDQLMNPLITALRDLGGSGSVDEIYERVIQNLKLSDDILSVLHDPEAGNQTEVYYRLAWGKTKGKTKGSMLEF' A
#
# COMPACT_ATOMS: atom_id res chain seq x y z
N MET A 1 17.12 -12.02 2.32
CA MET A 1 15.74 -12.22 1.83
C MET A 1 14.97 -10.94 2.10
N THR A 2 14.81 -10.10 1.09
CA THR A 2 14.05 -8.86 1.18
C THR A 2 12.58 -9.24 1.27
N LYS A 3 12.00 -9.17 2.47
CA LYS A 3 10.59 -9.50 2.69
C LYS A 3 9.75 -8.26 2.45
N VAL A 4 8.90 -8.31 1.43
CA VAL A 4 7.89 -7.27 1.22
C VAL A 4 6.95 -7.24 2.43
N PRO A 5 6.74 -6.08 3.07
CA PRO A 5 5.86 -5.97 4.22
C PRO A 5 4.45 -6.43 3.87
N THR A 6 3.86 -7.27 4.71
CA THR A 6 2.51 -7.79 4.52
C THR A 6 1.47 -6.68 4.70
N PHE A 7 0.23 -6.93 4.25
CA PHE A 7 -0.88 -5.98 4.40
C PHE A 7 -1.05 -5.48 5.84
N ASP A 8 -0.93 -6.38 6.82
CA ASP A 8 -1.03 -6.05 8.24
C ASP A 8 0.08 -5.09 8.69
N GLN A 9 1.31 -5.30 8.22
CA GLN A 9 2.43 -4.40 8.48
C GLN A 9 2.28 -3.04 7.78
N LEU A 10 1.54 -2.98 6.67
CA LEU A 10 1.25 -1.76 5.94
C LEU A 10 0.05 -0.98 6.51
N MET A 11 -0.83 -1.60 7.30
CA MET A 11 -2.00 -0.94 7.89
C MET A 11 -1.63 0.24 8.82
N ASN A 12 -0.68 0.05 9.73
CA ASN A 12 -0.22 1.11 10.63
C ASN A 12 0.38 2.31 9.86
N PRO A 13 1.34 2.10 8.94
CA PRO A 13 1.85 3.15 8.05
C PRO A 13 0.78 3.83 7.21
N LEU A 14 -0.19 3.06 6.69
CA LEU A 14 -1.31 3.58 5.90
C LEU A 14 -2.16 4.56 6.71
N ILE A 15 -2.52 4.20 7.94
CA ILE A 15 -3.31 5.07 8.83
C ILE A 15 -2.53 6.32 9.21
N THR A 16 -1.23 6.17 9.51
CA THR A 16 -0.35 7.32 9.79
C THR A 16 -0.26 8.25 8.59
N ALA A 17 -0.04 7.72 7.38
CA ALA A 17 0.00 8.49 6.15
C ALA A 17 -1.34 9.20 5.89
N LEU A 18 -2.46 8.52 6.08
CA LEU A 18 -3.79 9.14 5.98
C LEU A 18 -3.96 10.29 6.97
N ARG A 19 -3.51 10.12 8.22
CA ARG A 19 -3.57 11.18 9.24
C ARG A 19 -2.68 12.37 8.87
N ASP A 20 -1.48 12.11 8.40
CA ASP A 20 -0.54 13.13 7.94
C ASP A 20 -1.05 13.91 6.73
N LEU A 21 -1.82 13.26 5.85
CA LEU A 21 -2.47 13.87 4.69
C LEU A 21 -3.80 14.57 5.06
N GLY A 22 -4.13 14.71 6.34
CA GLY A 22 -5.35 15.39 6.77
C GLY A 22 -6.63 14.55 6.65
N GLY A 23 -6.50 13.22 6.61
CA GLY A 23 -7.61 12.27 6.57
C GLY A 23 -8.14 11.96 5.18
N SER A 24 -7.58 12.56 4.13
CA SER A 24 -7.97 12.28 2.74
C SER A 24 -6.78 12.45 1.81
N GLY A 25 -6.30 11.34 1.27
CA GLY A 25 -5.19 11.31 0.32
C GLY A 25 -5.46 10.35 -0.83
N SER A 26 -4.84 10.63 -1.97
CA SER A 26 -4.77 9.74 -3.13
C SER A 26 -3.90 8.51 -2.81
N VAL A 27 -4.07 7.42 -3.57
CA VAL A 27 -3.23 6.22 -3.34
C VAL A 27 -1.75 6.56 -3.52
N ASP A 28 -1.41 7.36 -4.52
CA ASP A 28 -0.05 7.84 -4.76
C ASP A 28 0.50 8.66 -3.58
N GLU A 29 -0.25 9.64 -3.07
CA GLU A 29 0.18 10.45 -1.92
C GLU A 29 0.43 9.59 -0.67
N ILE A 30 -0.44 8.61 -0.44
CA ILE A 30 -0.30 7.65 0.64
C ILE A 30 0.93 6.77 0.41
N TYR A 31 1.13 6.27 -0.81
CA TYR A 31 2.26 5.43 -1.18
C TYR A 31 3.58 6.17 -0.95
N GLU A 32 3.73 7.39 -1.46
CA GLU A 32 4.91 8.22 -1.23
C GLU A 32 5.16 8.45 0.26
N ARG A 33 4.10 8.79 1.02
CA ARG A 33 4.23 9.03 2.46
C ARG A 33 4.62 7.76 3.23
N VAL A 34 4.04 6.61 2.86
CA VAL A 34 4.36 5.31 3.47
C VAL A 34 5.80 4.92 3.20
N ILE A 35 6.29 5.11 1.96
CA ILE A 35 7.70 4.87 1.60
C ILE A 35 8.62 5.77 2.44
N GLN A 36 8.30 7.05 2.54
CA GLN A 36 9.07 8.01 3.33
C GLN A 36 9.09 7.65 4.82
N ASN A 37 7.94 7.23 5.37
CA ASN A 37 7.80 6.89 6.79
C ASN A 37 8.49 5.58 7.17
N LEU A 38 8.36 4.55 6.33
CA LEU A 38 9.00 3.23 6.54
C LEU A 38 10.45 3.18 6.07
N LYS A 39 10.89 4.16 5.26
CA LYS A 39 12.19 4.17 4.57
C LYS A 39 12.45 2.84 3.86
N LEU A 40 11.44 2.37 3.11
CA LEU A 40 11.54 1.12 2.36
C LEU A 40 12.66 1.26 1.32
N SER A 41 13.52 0.26 1.22
CA SER A 41 14.55 0.20 0.19
C SER A 41 13.94 -0.06 -1.18
N ASP A 42 14.58 0.44 -2.22
CA ASP A 42 14.16 0.26 -3.61
C ASP A 42 14.00 -1.21 -4.01
N ASP A 43 14.77 -2.11 -3.39
CA ASP A 43 14.66 -3.56 -3.60
C ASP A 43 13.27 -4.11 -3.23
N ILE A 44 12.63 -3.55 -2.19
CA ILE A 44 11.25 -3.89 -1.79
C ILE A 44 10.24 -3.22 -2.72
N LEU A 45 10.49 -1.96 -3.09
CA LEU A 45 9.61 -1.19 -3.96
C LEU A 45 9.67 -1.68 -5.41
N SER A 46 10.73 -2.34 -5.83
CA SER A 46 10.87 -2.92 -7.16
C SER A 46 10.18 -4.28 -7.28
N VAL A 47 9.61 -4.82 -6.19
CA VAL A 47 8.82 -6.06 -6.25
C VAL A 47 7.48 -5.78 -6.91
N LEU A 48 7.36 -6.20 -8.16
CA LEU A 48 6.12 -6.15 -8.91
C LEU A 48 5.09 -7.10 -8.30
N HIS A 49 3.84 -6.65 -8.24
CA HIS A 49 2.71 -7.49 -7.84
C HIS A 49 2.47 -8.60 -8.86
N ASP A 50 2.48 -8.22 -10.15
CA ASP A 50 2.26 -9.13 -11.27
C ASP A 50 3.33 -8.89 -12.34
N PRO A 51 4.27 -9.83 -12.56
CA PRO A 51 5.33 -9.66 -13.54
C PRO A 51 4.86 -9.76 -14.99
N GLU A 52 3.64 -10.24 -15.25
CA GLU A 52 3.11 -10.48 -16.60
C GLU A 52 2.09 -9.40 -17.03
N ALA A 53 1.39 -8.78 -16.07
CA ALA A 53 0.26 -7.88 -16.33
C ALA A 53 0.36 -6.49 -15.67
N GLY A 54 1.27 -6.27 -14.71
CA GLY A 54 1.22 -5.09 -13.86
C GLY A 54 2.51 -4.28 -13.77
N ASN A 55 2.45 -2.99 -14.13
CA ASN A 55 3.51 -2.01 -13.79
C ASN A 55 3.40 -1.48 -12.35
N GLN A 56 2.72 -2.22 -11.48
CA GLN A 56 2.40 -1.80 -10.11
C GLN A 56 3.12 -2.71 -9.11
N THR A 57 3.63 -2.08 -8.06
CA THR A 57 4.38 -2.78 -7.03
C THR A 57 3.41 -3.44 -6.05
N GLU A 58 3.84 -4.53 -5.42
CA GLU A 58 3.06 -5.24 -4.42
C GLU A 58 2.65 -4.30 -3.25
N VAL A 59 3.54 -3.37 -2.89
CA VAL A 59 3.27 -2.35 -1.86
C VAL A 59 2.17 -1.38 -2.33
N TYR A 60 2.25 -0.88 -3.57
CA TYR A 60 1.25 0.03 -4.12
C TYR A 60 -0.14 -0.62 -4.17
N TYR A 61 -0.21 -1.86 -4.67
CA TYR A 61 -1.45 -2.63 -4.73
C TYR A 61 -2.10 -2.79 -3.35
N ARG A 62 -1.32 -3.22 -2.34
CA ARG A 62 -1.81 -3.42 -0.97
C ARG A 62 -2.34 -2.14 -0.34
N LEU A 63 -1.69 -1.00 -0.57
CA LEU A 63 -2.15 0.30 -0.07
C LEU A 63 -3.42 0.77 -0.78
N ALA A 64 -3.48 0.63 -2.11
CA ALA A 64 -4.67 0.94 -2.90
C ALA A 64 -5.89 0.13 -2.44
N TRP A 65 -5.65 -1.15 -2.15
CA TRP A 65 -6.66 -2.07 -1.65
C TRP A 65 -7.09 -1.74 -0.23
N GLY A 66 -6.14 -1.41 0.67
CA GLY A 66 -6.43 -0.98 2.04
C GLY A 66 -7.30 0.28 2.10
N LYS A 67 -7.02 1.27 1.25
CA LYS A 67 -7.86 2.47 1.11
C LYS A 67 -9.28 2.13 0.67
N THR A 68 -9.43 1.24 -0.32
CA THR A 68 -10.75 0.83 -0.84
C THR A 68 -11.54 0.05 0.20
N LYS A 69 -10.90 -0.89 0.92
CA LYS A 69 -11.52 -1.63 2.03
C LYS A 69 -12.00 -0.74 3.16
N GLY A 70 -11.31 0.38 3.43
CA GLY A 70 -11.79 1.38 4.39
C GLY A 70 -13.07 2.11 3.97
N LYS A 71 -13.33 2.23 2.66
CA LYS A 71 -14.57 2.80 2.12
C LYS A 71 -15.71 1.78 2.02
N THR A 72 -15.38 0.51 1.82
CA THR A 72 -16.35 -0.51 1.46
C THR A 72 -16.61 -1.45 2.63
N LYS A 73 -17.53 -1.06 3.53
CA LYS A 73 -18.27 -2.05 4.35
C LYS A 73 -19.14 -2.89 3.39
N GLY A 74 -18.58 -3.98 2.89
CA GLY A 74 -19.33 -5.02 2.16
C GLY A 74 -19.06 -5.10 0.65
N SER A 75 -18.77 -6.32 0.19
CA SER A 75 -18.49 -6.80 -1.20
C SER A 75 -17.00 -7.14 -1.38
N MET A 76 -16.53 -8.35 -1.03
CA MET A 76 -16.74 -9.68 -1.65
C MET A 76 -15.83 -9.93 -2.86
N LEU A 77 -15.36 -11.19 -2.97
CA LEU A 77 -14.51 -11.82 -3.99
C LEU A 77 -13.04 -11.89 -3.57
N GLU A 78 -12.71 -12.91 -2.76
CA GLU A 78 -12.31 -14.29 -3.14
C GLU A 78 -10.84 -14.29 -3.58
N PHE A 79 -10.04 -15.05 -2.82
CA PHE A 79 -8.63 -15.35 -3.07
C PHE A 79 -8.50 -16.36 -4.21
#